data_AF-A0A946N750-F1
#
_entry.id   AF-A0A946N750-F1
#
_cell.length_a   1.000
_cell.length_b   1.000
_cell.length_c   1.000
_cell.angle_alpha   90.00
_cell.angle_beta   90.00
_cell.angle_gamma   90.00
#
_symmetry.space_group_name_H-M   'P 1'
#
loop_
_entity.id
_entity.type
_entity.pdbx_description
1 polymer ?
#
loop_
_entity_poly.entity_id
_entity_poly.type
_entity_poly.pdbx_seq_one_letter_code
_entity_poly.pdbx_strand_id
1 'polypeptide(L)'
;MGGLAHFLEDEGLATTQISLIRPQTENTRPPRALWVPFELGRPMGVPNDADFQTKVLRAALALLEREDGPILLEDFPEEAPNVTAMEGEGEGWFCPINLPPPPADLEAGGGFKAAIEAEVGGLSTWYDIALRERGRTTVGLSGMTIAEATDFICAFLDGEVPENPRDDIALGQSLKFAVEDLTVC
;
A
#
# COMPACT_ATOMS: atom_id res chain seq x y z
N MET A 1 -5.06 -13.40 -8.71
CA MET A 1 -5.82 -13.22 -9.97
C MET A 1 -6.44 -14.51 -10.52
N GLY A 2 -6.24 -15.69 -9.89
CA GLY A 2 -6.72 -16.97 -10.47
C GLY A 2 -8.24 -17.06 -10.70
N GLY A 3 -9.07 -16.39 -9.90
CA GLY A 3 -10.52 -16.36 -10.12
C GLY A 3 -10.93 -15.72 -11.46
N LEU A 4 -10.26 -14.64 -11.88
CA LEU A 4 -10.53 -13.98 -13.17
C LEU A 4 -10.11 -14.83 -14.36
N ALA A 5 -9.04 -15.61 -14.20
CA ALA A 5 -8.51 -16.47 -15.25
C ALA A 5 -9.56 -17.47 -15.76
N HIS A 6 -10.38 -18.03 -14.88
CA HIS A 6 -11.47 -18.92 -15.28
C HIS A 6 -12.45 -18.26 -16.25
N PHE A 7 -12.93 -17.06 -15.93
CA PHE A 7 -13.85 -16.32 -16.80
C PHE A 7 -13.23 -15.98 -18.15
N LEU A 8 -11.94 -15.66 -18.19
CA LEU A 8 -11.24 -15.35 -19.44
C LEU A 8 -11.11 -16.60 -20.33
N GLU A 9 -10.79 -17.76 -19.76
CA GLU A 9 -10.73 -19.04 -20.51
C GLU A 9 -12.10 -19.46 -21.05
N ASP A 10 -13.17 -19.26 -20.26
CA ASP A 10 -14.54 -19.56 -20.68
C ASP A 10 -14.95 -18.75 -21.92
N GLU A 11 -14.40 -17.54 -22.07
CA GLU A 11 -14.57 -16.66 -23.24
C GLU A 11 -13.53 -16.92 -24.35
N GLY A 12 -12.72 -17.99 -24.23
CA GLY A 12 -11.74 -18.39 -25.23
C GLY A 12 -10.41 -17.64 -25.18
N LEU A 13 -10.13 -16.91 -24.10
CA LEU A 13 -8.85 -16.24 -23.88
C LEU A 13 -7.94 -17.09 -23.00
N ALA A 14 -6.88 -17.64 -23.60
CA ALA A 14 -5.90 -18.42 -22.87
C ALA A 14 -5.09 -17.55 -21.87
N THR A 15 -4.93 -18.07 -20.66
CA THR A 15 -4.31 -17.44 -19.51
C THR A 15 -3.24 -18.32 -18.85
N THR A 16 -2.23 -17.68 -18.30
CA THR A 16 -1.23 -18.30 -17.42
C THR A 16 -0.88 -17.27 -16.35
N GLN A 17 -0.43 -17.72 -15.18
CA GLN A 17 0.02 -16.81 -14.12
C GLN A 17 1.23 -17.37 -13.40
N ILE A 18 2.05 -16.46 -12.87
CA ILE A 18 3.17 -16.81 -12.00
C ILE A 18 2.70 -16.69 -10.54
N SER A 19 2.99 -17.71 -9.75
CA SER A 19 2.55 -17.84 -8.37
C SER A 19 3.74 -17.93 -7.42
N LEU A 20 3.78 -17.02 -6.45
CA LEU A 20 4.78 -17.03 -5.38
C LEU A 20 4.35 -17.85 -4.16
N ILE A 21 3.05 -18.10 -3.97
CA ILE A 21 2.53 -18.75 -2.75
C ILE A 21 1.70 -19.97 -3.13
N ARG A 22 2.31 -21.16 -3.00
CA ARG A 22 1.73 -22.43 -3.45
C ARG A 22 0.35 -22.73 -2.85
N PRO A 23 0.14 -22.65 -1.51
CA PRO A 23 -1.15 -22.98 -0.92
C PRO A 23 -2.31 -22.14 -1.45
N GLN A 24 -2.05 -20.86 -1.74
CA GLN A 24 -3.04 -19.94 -2.31
C GLN A 24 -3.42 -20.35 -3.74
N THR A 25 -2.44 -20.81 -4.52
CA THR A 25 -2.66 -21.27 -5.89
C THR A 25 -3.38 -22.61 -5.93
N GLU A 26 -3.03 -23.54 -5.05
CA GLU A 26 -3.75 -24.80 -4.86
C GLU A 26 -5.21 -24.57 -4.43
N ASN A 27 -5.47 -23.58 -3.57
CA ASN A 27 -6.83 -23.23 -3.15
C ASN A 27 -7.63 -22.53 -4.26
N THR A 28 -6.99 -21.61 -4.99
CA THR A 28 -7.63 -20.85 -6.07
C THR A 28 -7.87 -21.70 -7.31
N ARG A 29 -7.04 -22.73 -7.55
CA ARG A 29 -7.11 -23.67 -8.68
C ARG A 29 -7.24 -22.99 -10.04
N PRO A 30 -6.34 -22.06 -10.39
CA PRO A 30 -6.37 -21.39 -11.69
C PRO A 30 -6.24 -22.40 -12.84
N PRO A 31 -6.65 -22.03 -14.07
CA PRO A 31 -6.51 -22.88 -15.24
C PRO A 31 -5.06 -23.37 -15.44
N ARG A 32 -4.09 -22.45 -15.36
CA ARG A 32 -2.65 -22.73 -15.50
C ARG A 32 -1.85 -21.78 -14.61
N ALA A 33 -0.86 -22.29 -13.90
CA ALA A 33 0.04 -21.50 -13.08
C ALA A 33 1.43 -22.11 -13.00
N LEU A 34 2.45 -21.24 -13.10
CA LEU A 34 3.83 -21.57 -12.78
C LEU A 34 4.10 -21.15 -11.33
N TRP A 35 4.36 -22.10 -10.45
CA TRP A 35 4.86 -21.80 -9.12
C TRP A 35 6.36 -21.54 -9.18
N VAL A 36 6.81 -20.46 -8.53
CA VAL A 36 8.22 -20.08 -8.44
C VAL A 36 8.65 -19.99 -6.98
N PRO A 37 9.85 -20.48 -6.62
CA PRO A 37 10.35 -20.45 -5.24
C PRO A 37 11.01 -19.10 -4.86
N PHE A 38 10.52 -17.97 -5.39
CA PHE A 38 11.21 -16.68 -5.25
C PHE A 38 10.72 -15.85 -4.05
N GLU A 39 11.46 -14.78 -3.74
CA GLU A 39 11.06 -13.78 -2.74
C GLU A 39 9.71 -13.13 -3.09
N LEU A 40 8.88 -12.89 -2.06
CA LEU A 40 7.63 -12.18 -2.24
C LEU A 40 7.87 -10.79 -2.85
N GLY A 41 7.07 -10.45 -3.86
CA GLY A 41 7.23 -9.20 -4.62
C GLY A 41 8.19 -9.30 -5.80
N ARG A 42 8.88 -10.44 -5.99
CA ARG A 42 9.83 -10.67 -7.09
C ARG A 42 9.46 -11.92 -7.91
N PRO A 43 8.28 -11.96 -8.55
CA PRO A 43 7.80 -13.14 -9.29
C PRO A 43 8.68 -13.52 -10.50
N MET A 44 9.52 -12.60 -10.98
CA MET A 44 10.45 -12.83 -12.09
C MET A 44 11.89 -13.09 -11.64
N GLY A 45 12.17 -13.15 -10.33
CA GLY A 45 13.52 -13.24 -9.78
C GLY A 45 14.21 -11.89 -9.61
N VAL A 46 15.52 -11.86 -9.79
CA VAL A 46 16.38 -10.69 -9.51
C VAL A 46 16.13 -9.56 -10.51
N PRO A 47 16.07 -8.28 -10.06
CA PRO A 47 16.00 -7.14 -10.97
C PRO A 47 17.18 -7.10 -11.95
N ASN A 48 16.94 -6.60 -13.17
CA ASN A 48 17.96 -6.43 -14.22
C ASN A 48 18.67 -7.71 -14.73
N ASP A 49 18.26 -8.91 -14.27
CA ASP A 49 18.71 -10.17 -14.86
C ASP A 49 17.78 -10.60 -16.00
N ALA A 50 17.97 -9.99 -17.17
CA ALA A 50 17.11 -10.22 -18.33
C ALA A 50 17.09 -11.69 -18.79
N ASP A 51 18.20 -12.41 -18.65
CA ASP A 51 18.30 -13.81 -19.06
C ASP A 51 17.48 -14.70 -18.13
N PHE A 52 17.60 -14.52 -16.80
CA PHE A 52 16.79 -15.26 -15.83
C PHE A 52 15.30 -14.94 -15.97
N GLN A 53 14.94 -13.65 -16.07
CA GLN A 53 13.55 -13.22 -16.24
C GLN A 53 12.94 -13.80 -17.53
N THR A 54 13.73 -13.86 -18.60
CA THR A 54 13.29 -14.48 -19.87
C THR A 54 13.02 -15.97 -19.71
N LYS A 55 13.83 -16.70 -18.94
CA LYS A 55 13.57 -18.12 -18.65
C LYS A 55 12.24 -18.31 -17.92
N VAL A 56 11.99 -17.52 -16.87
CA VAL A 56 10.74 -17.57 -16.09
C VAL A 56 9.54 -17.27 -17.00
N LEU A 57 9.63 -16.24 -17.83
CA LEU A 57 8.58 -15.88 -18.78
C LEU A 57 8.29 -17.01 -19.77
N ARG A 58 9.34 -17.61 -20.35
CA ARG A 58 9.19 -18.72 -21.30
C ARG A 58 8.56 -19.94 -20.64
N ALA A 59 8.95 -20.28 -19.41
CA ALA A 59 8.34 -21.37 -18.66
C ALA A 59 6.85 -21.12 -18.42
N ALA A 60 6.47 -19.89 -18.01
CA ALA A 60 5.07 -19.54 -17.78
C ALA A 60 4.23 -19.58 -19.07
N LEU A 61 4.78 -19.10 -20.18
CA LEU A 61 4.12 -19.10 -21.50
C LEU A 61 4.04 -20.50 -22.11
N ALA A 62 5.03 -21.37 -21.88
CA ALA A 62 4.99 -22.76 -22.34
C ALA A 62 3.80 -23.54 -21.78
N LEU A 63 3.27 -23.12 -20.62
CA LEU A 63 2.04 -23.70 -20.06
C LEU A 63 0.83 -23.53 -21.00
N LEU A 64 0.80 -22.48 -21.84
CA LEU A 64 -0.30 -22.24 -22.77
C LEU A 64 -0.39 -23.33 -23.85
N GLU A 65 0.71 -24.04 -24.12
CA GLU A 65 0.77 -25.12 -25.11
C GLU A 65 0.39 -26.49 -24.51
N ARG A 66 0.19 -26.57 -23.19
CA ARG A 66 -0.17 -27.81 -22.50
C ARG A 66 -1.67 -28.09 -22.63
N GLU A 67 -2.00 -29.31 -23.02
CA GLU A 67 -3.38 -29.80 -23.16
C GLU A 67 -3.84 -30.65 -21.95
N ASP A 68 -2.97 -30.79 -20.94
CA ASP A 68 -3.14 -31.74 -19.86
C ASP A 68 -4.11 -31.22 -18.79
N GLY A 69 -5.40 -31.54 -18.94
CA GLY A 69 -6.42 -31.50 -17.90
C GLY A 69 -6.76 -30.11 -17.33
N PRO A 70 -7.86 -30.00 -16.55
CA PRO A 70 -8.16 -28.77 -15.83
C PRO A 70 -7.19 -28.59 -14.66
N ILE A 71 -6.67 -27.37 -14.50
CA ILE A 71 -5.83 -26.92 -13.38
C ILE A 71 -4.41 -27.48 -13.46
N LEU A 72 -3.54 -26.74 -14.17
CA LEU A 72 -2.13 -27.06 -14.29
C LEU A 72 -1.32 -26.19 -13.32
N LEU A 73 -0.63 -26.83 -12.37
CA LEU A 73 0.34 -26.19 -11.49
C LEU A 73 1.71 -26.81 -11.75
N GLU A 74 2.61 -26.05 -12.35
CA GLU A 74 3.96 -26.50 -12.67
C GLU A 74 4.99 -25.78 -11.81
N ASP A 75 6.04 -26.50 -11.43
CA ASP A 75 7.10 -25.99 -10.58
C ASP A 75 8.24 -25.47 -11.44
N PHE A 76 8.63 -24.22 -11.23
CA PHE A 76 9.84 -23.70 -11.84
C PHE A 76 11.07 -24.33 -11.17
N PRO A 77 12.02 -24.91 -11.93
CA PRO A 77 13.06 -25.78 -11.38
C PRO A 77 14.27 -25.04 -10.81
N GLU A 78 14.44 -23.75 -11.13
CA GLU A 78 15.58 -22.95 -10.67
C GLU A 78 15.17 -22.03 -9.52
N GLU A 79 16.04 -21.88 -8.52
CA GLU A 79 15.94 -20.81 -7.52
C GLU A 79 16.37 -19.47 -8.15
N ALA A 80 15.83 -18.35 -7.67
CA ALA A 80 16.33 -17.05 -8.07
C ALA A 80 17.76 -16.84 -7.55
N PRO A 81 18.67 -16.23 -8.34
CA PRO A 81 19.99 -15.88 -7.84
C PRO A 81 19.92 -15.05 -6.55
N ASN A 82 20.76 -15.37 -5.57
CA ASN A 82 20.80 -14.64 -4.31
C ASN A 82 21.40 -13.23 -4.50
N VAL A 83 20.60 -12.19 -4.23
CA VAL A 83 21.07 -10.79 -4.25
C VAL A 83 22.08 -10.51 -3.13
N THR A 84 22.19 -11.39 -2.12
CA THR A 84 23.21 -11.31 -1.07
C THR A 84 24.65 -11.54 -1.56
N ALA A 85 24.84 -11.98 -2.81
CA ALA A 85 26.16 -12.10 -3.42
C ALA A 85 26.62 -10.84 -4.19
N MET A 86 25.79 -9.79 -4.28
CA MET A 86 26.25 -8.46 -4.70
C MET A 86 26.46 -7.60 -3.46
N GLU A 87 27.71 -7.51 -3.03
CA GLU A 87 28.17 -6.52 -2.07
C GLU A 87 27.81 -5.11 -2.60
N GLY A 88 26.75 -4.48 -2.07
CA GLY A 88 26.54 -3.04 -2.23
C GLY A 88 25.15 -2.52 -2.65
N GLU A 89 24.11 -3.33 -2.82
CA GLU A 89 22.83 -2.84 -3.40
C GLU A 89 21.64 -2.83 -2.43
N GLY A 90 21.86 -2.40 -1.18
CA GLY A 90 20.81 -1.91 -0.28
C GLY A 90 20.75 -0.38 -0.18
N GLU A 91 21.77 0.31 -0.70
CA GLU A 91 21.89 1.76 -0.67
C GLU A 91 21.20 2.35 -1.91
N GLY A 92 20.11 3.09 -1.71
CA GLY A 92 19.46 3.89 -2.77
C GLY A 92 18.10 3.42 -3.27
N TRP A 93 17.56 2.31 -2.74
CA TRP A 93 16.16 1.90 -3.02
C TRP A 93 15.11 2.56 -2.10
N PHE A 94 15.55 3.43 -1.21
CA PHE A 94 14.66 4.30 -0.45
C PHE A 94 14.53 5.63 -1.20
N CYS A 95 13.31 6.17 -1.27
CA CYS A 95 13.14 7.57 -1.62
C CYS A 95 13.80 8.38 -0.49
N PRO A 96 14.86 9.17 -0.74
CA PRO A 96 15.51 9.94 0.30
C PRO A 96 14.64 11.17 0.59
N ILE A 97 13.51 10.95 1.25
CA ILE A 97 12.75 12.04 1.85
C ILE A 97 13.46 12.40 3.16
N ASN A 98 13.81 13.67 3.29
CA ASN A 98 14.39 14.20 4.51
C ASN A 98 13.22 14.58 5.43
N LEU A 99 12.88 13.69 6.35
CA LEU A 99 11.91 13.98 7.40
C LEU A 99 12.65 14.66 8.56
N PRO A 100 12.28 15.89 8.94
CA PRO A 100 12.87 16.52 10.11
C PRO A 100 12.57 15.69 11.36
N PRO A 101 13.49 15.63 12.34
CA PRO A 101 13.19 14.99 13.62
C PRO A 101 12.01 15.73 14.29
N PRO A 102 11.17 15.00 15.05
CA PRO A 102 10.10 15.64 15.81
C PRO A 102 10.70 16.67 16.80
N PRO A 103 9.95 17.74 17.14
CA PRO A 103 10.38 18.71 18.16
C PRO A 103 10.76 18.02 19.47
N ALA A 104 11.79 18.53 20.16
CA ALA A 104 12.39 17.86 21.32
C ALA A 104 11.45 17.72 22.53
N ASP A 105 10.40 18.54 22.62
CA ASP A 105 9.51 18.62 23.78
C ASP A 105 8.02 18.52 23.37
N LEU A 106 7.61 17.40 22.76
CA LEU A 106 6.20 17.18 22.36
C LEU A 106 5.23 17.11 23.57
N GLU A 107 5.68 16.53 24.68
CA GLU A 107 4.85 16.29 25.88
C GLU A 107 4.78 17.51 26.83
N ALA A 108 5.59 18.55 26.60
CA ALA A 108 5.48 19.78 27.36
C ALA A 108 4.21 20.54 26.91
N GLY A 109 3.32 20.87 27.85
CA GLY A 109 1.95 21.37 27.60
C GLY A 109 1.80 22.28 26.36
N GLY A 110 1.17 21.73 25.32
CA GLY A 110 0.98 22.38 24.01
C GLY A 110 2.01 22.00 22.91
N GLY A 111 3.01 21.16 23.21
CA GLY A 111 4.03 20.73 22.25
C GLY A 111 3.46 19.96 21.06
N PHE A 112 2.50 19.07 21.30
CA PHE A 112 1.74 18.39 20.24
C PHE A 112 0.98 19.37 19.34
N LYS A 113 0.35 20.39 19.92
CA LYS A 113 -0.39 21.39 19.14
C LYS A 113 0.53 22.19 18.23
N ALA A 114 1.64 22.69 18.76
CA ALA A 114 2.62 23.42 17.97
C ALA A 114 3.23 22.56 16.85
N ALA A 115 3.46 21.27 17.10
CA ALA A 115 3.95 20.34 16.10
C ALA A 115 2.92 20.10 14.97
N ILE A 116 1.66 19.84 15.32
CA ILE A 116 0.59 19.61 14.33
C ILE A 116 0.34 20.88 13.51
N GLU A 117 0.29 22.06 14.14
CA GLU A 117 0.13 23.33 13.43
C GLU A 117 1.27 23.60 12.44
N ALA A 118 2.51 23.24 12.79
CA ALA A 118 3.65 23.37 11.89
C ALA A 118 3.54 22.45 10.67
N GLU A 119 3.13 21.19 10.88
CA GLU A 119 2.90 20.22 9.79
C GLU A 119 1.75 20.64 8.87
N VAL A 120 0.60 21.02 9.46
CA VAL A 120 -0.56 21.57 8.71
C VAL A 120 -0.14 22.80 7.91
N GLY A 121 0.66 23.69 8.52
CA GLY A 121 1.23 24.85 7.83
C GLY A 121 2.08 24.46 6.63
N GLY A 122 2.94 23.45 6.77
CA GLY A 122 3.79 22.92 5.69
C GLY A 122 3.02 22.31 4.52
N LEU A 123 1.84 21.72 4.79
CA LEU A 123 1.01 21.06 3.78
C LEU A 123 -0.07 21.96 3.16
N SER A 124 -0.42 23.07 3.83
CA SER A 124 -1.52 23.97 3.42
C SER A 124 -1.48 24.41 1.94
N THR A 125 -0.31 24.75 1.42
CA THR A 125 -0.16 25.17 0.01
C THR A 125 -0.47 24.02 -0.96
N TRP A 126 -0.03 22.80 -0.65
CA TRP A 126 -0.28 21.62 -1.47
C TRP A 126 -1.75 21.20 -1.41
N TYR A 127 -2.35 21.29 -0.23
CA TYR A 127 -3.78 21.12 -0.04
C TYR A 127 -4.59 22.07 -0.93
N ASP A 128 -4.27 23.36 -0.92
CA ASP A 128 -4.97 24.37 -1.73
C ASP A 128 -4.80 24.18 -3.24
N ILE A 129 -3.64 23.68 -3.68
CA ILE A 129 -3.42 23.31 -5.09
C ILE A 129 -4.29 22.09 -5.44
N ALA A 130 -4.23 21.03 -4.64
CA ALA A 130 -4.98 19.82 -4.88
C ALA A 130 -6.50 20.06 -4.89
N LEU A 131 -7.01 20.89 -3.96
CA LEU A 131 -8.40 21.28 -3.90
C LEU A 131 -8.84 22.06 -5.16
N ARG A 132 -8.01 23.00 -5.63
CA ARG A 132 -8.29 23.76 -6.86
C ARG A 132 -8.30 22.88 -8.11
N GLU A 133 -7.37 21.94 -8.22
CA GLU A 133 -7.26 21.05 -9.39
C GLU A 133 -8.35 19.99 -9.41
N ARG A 134 -8.67 19.39 -8.26
CA ARG A 134 -9.62 18.28 -8.16
C ARG A 134 -11.07 18.74 -7.97
N GLY A 135 -11.28 19.97 -7.49
CA GLY A 135 -12.59 20.52 -7.14
C GLY A 135 -13.26 19.83 -5.94
N ARG A 136 -12.52 18.98 -5.21
CA ARG A 136 -13.01 18.22 -4.06
C ARG A 136 -11.86 17.94 -3.08
N THR A 137 -12.22 17.74 -1.81
CA THR A 137 -11.33 17.33 -0.73
C THR A 137 -11.91 16.10 -0.02
N THR A 138 -11.05 15.35 0.67
CA THR A 138 -11.41 14.28 1.60
C THR A 138 -11.62 14.79 3.02
N VAL A 139 -11.25 16.04 3.31
CA VAL A 139 -11.51 16.73 4.57
C VAL A 139 -12.98 17.12 4.66
N GLY A 140 -13.55 17.01 5.86
CA GLY A 140 -14.90 17.48 6.19
C GLY A 140 -15.80 16.37 6.71
N LEU A 141 -15.26 15.17 6.94
CA LEU A 141 -15.99 14.05 7.49
C LEU A 141 -16.40 14.32 8.94
N SER A 142 -15.54 15.02 9.68
CA SER A 142 -15.84 15.52 11.03
C SER A 142 -16.79 16.72 11.03
N GLY A 143 -16.94 17.44 9.91
CA GLY A 143 -17.68 18.70 9.84
C GLY A 143 -16.92 19.91 10.42
N MET A 144 -15.70 19.71 10.89
CA MET A 144 -14.81 20.76 11.40
C MET A 144 -13.86 21.25 10.29
N THR A 145 -13.37 22.48 10.43
CA THR A 145 -12.19 22.95 9.69
C THR A 145 -10.92 22.23 10.18
N ILE A 146 -9.85 22.26 9.38
CA ILE A 146 -8.56 21.64 9.75
C ILE A 146 -8.04 22.21 11.10
N ALA A 147 -8.22 23.52 11.34
CA ALA A 147 -7.82 24.16 12.59
C ALA A 147 -8.67 23.69 13.78
N GLU A 148 -9.99 23.63 13.62
CA GLU A 148 -10.91 23.14 14.67
C GLU A 148 -10.65 21.65 14.99
N ALA A 149 -10.39 20.83 13.97
CA ALA A 149 -10.03 19.43 14.16
C ALA A 149 -8.70 19.28 14.92
N THR A 150 -7.72 20.15 14.63
CA THR A 150 -6.45 20.22 15.35
C THR A 150 -6.67 20.57 16.81
N ASP A 151 -7.40 21.65 17.10
CA ASP A 151 -7.72 22.07 18.47
C ASP A 151 -8.47 20.98 19.24
N PHE A 152 -9.45 20.35 18.59
CA PHE A 152 -10.26 19.29 19.19
C PHE A 152 -9.42 18.05 19.55
N ILE A 153 -8.52 17.62 18.67
CA ILE A 153 -7.61 16.49 18.94
C ILE A 153 -6.61 16.85 20.04
N CYS A 154 -6.04 18.06 20.01
CA CYS A 154 -5.08 18.51 21.01
C CYS A 154 -5.68 18.58 22.42
N ALA A 155 -6.94 18.97 22.56
CA ALA A 155 -7.63 18.93 23.86
C ALA A 155 -7.59 17.53 24.49
N PHE A 156 -7.79 16.46 23.71
CA PHE A 156 -7.67 15.08 24.21
C PHE A 156 -6.22 14.72 24.59
N LEU A 157 -5.24 15.22 23.85
CA LEU A 157 -3.82 14.97 24.13
C LEU A 157 -3.37 15.67 25.42
N ASP A 158 -3.94 16.83 25.74
CA ASP A 158 -3.70 17.55 26.99
C ASP A 158 -4.49 16.95 28.18
N GLY A 159 -5.23 15.85 27.96
CA GLY A 159 -5.99 15.14 28.98
C GLY A 159 -7.36 15.76 29.29
N GLU A 160 -7.79 16.72 28.49
CA GLU A 160 -9.12 17.32 28.58
C GLU A 160 -10.15 16.48 27.80
N VAL A 161 -11.42 16.60 28.18
CA VAL A 161 -12.54 16.01 27.43
C VAL A 161 -13.39 17.15 26.90
N PRO A 162 -13.16 17.62 25.65
CA PRO A 162 -13.90 18.72 25.07
C PRO A 162 -15.37 18.35 24.86
N GLU A 163 -16.23 19.36 24.78
CA GLU A 163 -17.62 19.17 24.36
C GLU A 163 -17.68 18.59 22.94
N ASN A 164 -18.67 17.75 22.68
CA ASN A 164 -18.82 17.15 21.37
C ASN A 164 -19.26 18.22 20.37
N PRO A 165 -18.48 18.52 19.31
CA PRO A 165 -18.84 19.51 18.30
C PRO A 165 -20.06 19.10 17.48
N ARG A 166 -20.48 17.84 17.58
CA ARG A 166 -21.61 17.25 16.87
C ARG A 166 -22.62 16.63 17.82
N ASP A 167 -23.88 16.93 17.62
CA ASP A 167 -25.00 16.39 18.39
C ASP A 167 -25.57 15.09 17.79
N ASP A 168 -25.26 14.79 16.52
CA ASP A 168 -25.78 13.64 15.79
C ASP A 168 -24.98 12.33 16.00
N ILE A 169 -23.76 12.41 16.53
CA ILE A 169 -22.86 11.27 16.73
C ILE A 169 -22.20 11.28 18.11
N ALA A 170 -21.71 10.12 18.57
CA ALA A 170 -20.99 10.02 19.84
C ALA A 170 -19.61 10.71 19.79
N LEU A 171 -19.14 11.22 20.93
CA LEU A 171 -17.86 11.95 21.04
C LEU A 171 -16.67 11.18 20.46
N GLY A 172 -16.56 9.88 20.77
CA GLY A 172 -15.48 9.04 20.23
C GLY A 172 -15.55 8.88 18.70
N GLN A 173 -16.74 8.95 18.12
CA GLN A 173 -16.92 8.94 16.67
C GLN A 173 -16.49 10.28 16.05
N SER A 174 -16.82 11.42 16.70
CA SER A 174 -16.33 12.74 16.30
C SER A 174 -14.81 12.82 16.35
N LEU A 175 -14.18 12.26 17.39
CA LEU A 175 -12.72 12.17 17.50
C LEU A 175 -12.12 11.35 16.36
N LYS A 176 -12.67 10.17 16.09
CA LYS A 176 -12.22 9.36 14.96
C LYS A 176 -12.28 10.15 13.66
N PHE A 177 -13.41 10.83 13.40
CA PHE A 177 -13.60 11.61 12.18
C PHE A 177 -12.63 12.78 12.06
N ALA A 178 -12.32 13.48 13.17
CA ALA A 178 -11.33 14.54 13.19
C ALA A 178 -9.93 14.01 12.82
N VAL A 179 -9.54 12.84 13.34
CA VAL A 179 -8.25 12.20 13.04
C VAL A 179 -8.16 11.79 11.57
N GLU A 180 -9.24 11.21 11.03
CA GLU A 180 -9.30 10.83 9.62
C GLU A 180 -9.15 12.05 8.71
N ASP A 181 -9.80 13.19 9.04
CA ASP A 181 -9.69 14.44 8.29
C ASP A 181 -8.24 14.97 8.24
N LEU A 182 -7.46 14.83 9.31
CA LEU A 182 -6.05 15.25 9.34
C LEU A 182 -5.10 14.26 8.67
N THR A 183 -5.45 12.97 8.59
CA THR A 183 -4.61 11.94 7.97
C THR A 183 -4.61 12.04 6.44
N VAL A 184 -5.63 12.67 5.88
CA VAL A 184 -5.84 12.82 4.43
C VAL A 184 -5.52 14.22 3.89
N CYS A 185 -5.10 15.16 4.76
CA CYS A 185 -4.56 16.46 4.38
C CYS A 185 -3.15 16.32 3.79
#